data_AF-A0A3D4UWE1-F1
#
_entry.id   AF-A0A3D4UWE1-F1
#
_cell.length_a   1.000
_cell.length_b   1.000
_cell.length_c   1.000
_cell.angle_alpha   90.00
_cell.angle_beta   90.00
_cell.angle_gamma   90.00
#
_symmetry.space_group_name_H-M   'P 1'
#
loop_
_entity.id
_entity.type
_entity.pdbx_description
1 polymer ?
#
loop_
_entity_poly.entity_id
_entity_poly.type
_entity_poly.pdbx_seq_one_letter_code
_entity_poly.pdbx_strand_id
1 'polypeptide(L)'
;MGFFKNDKNGKPPHTWYPDILHWREGDNLYCWNVMSALGGNKQSWAEIHRYTPQGGGFAKAHFTFVGVNSEGKIFVKDKEENLLEFEFYRFIKKSKNESLANRMVQDRLKRTENYMELMKNFQISFDELQEADEHPKRLGQKNS
;
A
#
# COMPACT_ATOMS: atom_id res chain seq x y z
N MET A 1 -25.35 26.80 -13.91
CA MET A 1 -24.66 25.50 -14.05
C MET A 1 -23.23 25.66 -13.55
N GLY A 2 -22.85 24.95 -12.49
CA GLY A 2 -21.50 25.04 -11.94
C GLY A 2 -20.51 24.26 -12.82
N PHE A 3 -19.53 24.96 -13.38
CA PHE A 3 -18.38 24.33 -14.02
C PHE A 3 -17.58 23.59 -12.94
N PHE A 4 -17.74 22.28 -12.85
CA PHE A 4 -16.82 21.43 -12.10
C PHE A 4 -15.45 21.54 -12.79
N LYS A 5 -14.54 22.33 -12.21
CA LYS A 5 -13.13 22.30 -12.60
C LYS A 5 -12.62 20.90 -12.31
N ASN A 6 -12.31 20.14 -13.35
CA ASN A 6 -11.69 18.83 -13.18
C ASN A 6 -10.22 19.05 -12.80
N ASP A 7 -9.97 19.25 -11.49
CA ASP A 7 -8.64 19.57 -10.94
C ASP A 7 -7.55 18.54 -11.28
N LYS A 8 -7.96 17.38 -11.81
CA LYS A 8 -7.11 16.25 -12.20
C LYS A 8 -6.53 16.36 -13.61
N ASN A 9 -7.04 17.24 -14.48
CA ASN A 9 -6.53 17.37 -15.84
C ASN A 9 -5.11 17.94 -15.84
N GLY A 10 -4.20 17.30 -16.60
CA GLY A 10 -2.82 17.75 -16.81
C GLY A 10 -1.84 17.48 -15.66
N LYS A 11 -2.28 16.90 -14.54
CA LYS A 11 -1.38 16.55 -13.41
C LYS A 11 -0.88 15.11 -13.56
N PRO A 12 0.39 14.83 -13.19
CA PRO A 12 0.93 13.49 -13.30
C PRO A 12 0.24 12.52 -12.32
N PRO A 13 0.23 11.21 -12.61
CA PRO A 13 -0.52 10.24 -11.81
C PRO A 13 -0.13 10.19 -10.32
N HIS A 14 1.15 10.41 -10.00
CA HIS A 14 1.65 10.40 -8.62
C HIS A 14 1.11 11.57 -7.78
N THR A 15 0.58 12.64 -8.39
CA THR A 15 -0.06 13.73 -7.63
C THR A 15 -1.33 13.26 -6.91
N TRP A 16 -2.04 12.29 -7.49
CA TRP A 16 -3.29 11.76 -6.94
C TRP A 16 -3.12 10.40 -6.29
N TYR A 17 -2.06 9.68 -6.68
CA TYR A 17 -1.73 8.34 -6.21
C TYR A 17 -0.25 8.32 -5.81
N PRO A 18 0.14 8.98 -4.71
CA PRO A 18 1.56 9.13 -4.34
C PRO A 18 2.25 7.78 -4.07
N ASP A 19 1.51 6.81 -3.55
CA ASP A 19 2.02 5.48 -3.21
C ASP A 19 2.64 4.73 -4.40
N ILE A 20 2.30 5.12 -5.64
CA ILE A 20 2.87 4.50 -6.86
C ILE A 20 4.38 4.71 -6.96
N LEU A 21 4.92 5.76 -6.34
CA LEU A 21 6.36 6.02 -6.29
C LEU A 21 7.12 4.99 -5.45
N HIS A 22 6.41 4.19 -4.66
CA HIS A 22 6.97 3.15 -3.81
C HIS A 22 6.70 1.73 -4.31
N TRP A 23 6.15 1.60 -5.52
CA TRP A 23 5.98 0.31 -6.17
C TRP A 23 7.34 -0.20 -6.65
N ARG A 24 7.60 -1.48 -6.47
CA ARG A 24 8.86 -2.15 -6.78
C ARG A 24 8.60 -3.37 -7.62
N GLU A 25 9.53 -3.66 -8.53
CA GLU A 25 9.51 -4.91 -9.30
C GLU A 25 9.32 -6.11 -8.36
N GLY A 26 8.44 -7.04 -8.76
CA GLY A 26 8.04 -8.19 -7.95
C GLY A 26 6.91 -7.93 -6.96
N ASP A 27 6.40 -6.70 -6.84
CA ASP A 27 5.25 -6.41 -5.97
C ASP A 27 3.97 -7.10 -6.47
N ASN A 28 3.18 -7.64 -5.54
CA ASN A 28 1.86 -8.18 -5.84
C ASN A 28 0.82 -7.05 -5.86
N LEU A 29 0.16 -6.90 -7.00
CA LEU A 29 -0.83 -5.89 -7.29
C LEU A 29 -2.20 -6.54 -7.42
N TYR A 30 -3.15 -6.09 -6.61
CA TYR A 30 -4.55 -6.47 -6.73
C TYR A 30 -5.31 -5.47 -7.60
N CYS A 31 -5.81 -5.91 -8.76
CA CYS A 31 -6.69 -5.13 -9.62
C CYS A 31 -8.15 -5.54 -9.41
N TRP A 32 -9.00 -4.61 -8.97
CA TRP A 32 -10.40 -4.91 -8.67
C TRP A 32 -11.35 -4.75 -9.87
N ASN A 33 -10.85 -4.21 -10.99
CA ASN A 33 -11.61 -4.06 -12.23
C ASN A 33 -10.67 -4.02 -13.44
N VAL A 34 -10.25 -5.21 -13.88
CA VAL A 34 -9.34 -5.42 -15.01
C VAL A 34 -9.92 -4.82 -16.29
N MET A 35 -11.21 -4.99 -16.53
CA MET A 35 -11.91 -4.45 -17.70
C MET A 35 -11.75 -2.93 -17.84
N SER A 36 -11.92 -2.20 -16.74
CA SER A 36 -11.74 -0.75 -16.74
C SER A 36 -10.28 -0.33 -16.86
N ALA A 37 -9.35 -1.15 -16.37
CA ALA A 37 -7.91 -0.91 -16.49
C ALA A 37 -7.41 -1.09 -17.93
N LEU A 38 -7.96 -2.08 -18.65
CA LEU A 38 -7.68 -2.34 -20.06
C LEU A 38 -8.11 -1.20 -20.97
N GLY A 39 -9.26 -0.62 -20.65
CA GLY A 39 -9.74 0.62 -21.24
C GLY A 39 -9.72 0.62 -22.77
N GLY A 40 -10.72 0.03 -23.41
CA GLY A 40 -11.03 0.20 -24.84
C GLY A 40 -9.95 -0.21 -25.86
N ASN A 41 -8.74 -0.55 -25.42
CA ASN A 41 -7.67 -1.03 -26.29
C ASN A 41 -7.98 -2.45 -26.77
N LYS A 42 -7.49 -2.74 -27.99
CA LYS A 42 -7.69 -3.95 -28.80
C LYS A 42 -7.07 -5.22 -28.20
N GLN A 43 -7.13 -5.43 -26.89
CA GLN A 43 -6.83 -6.75 -26.34
C GLN A 43 -7.91 -7.74 -26.76
N SER A 44 -7.49 -8.97 -27.01
CA SER A 44 -8.42 -10.01 -27.48
C SER A 44 -9.48 -10.24 -26.41
N TRP A 45 -10.75 -10.39 -26.82
CA TRP A 45 -11.83 -10.82 -25.91
C TRP A 45 -11.45 -12.10 -25.14
N ALA A 46 -10.58 -12.94 -25.69
CA ALA A 46 -10.03 -14.12 -25.03
C ALA A 46 -9.16 -13.77 -23.78
N GLU A 47 -8.39 -12.69 -23.81
CA GLU A 47 -7.59 -12.21 -22.67
C GLU A 47 -8.49 -11.64 -21.57
N ILE A 48 -9.55 -10.94 -21.97
CA ILE A 48 -10.59 -10.41 -21.08
C ILE A 48 -11.37 -11.52 -20.37
N HIS A 49 -11.77 -12.57 -21.10
CA HIS A 49 -12.53 -13.68 -20.53
C HIS A 49 -11.73 -14.49 -19.52
N ARG A 50 -10.39 -14.52 -19.60
CA ARG A 50 -9.53 -15.16 -18.58
C ARG A 50 -9.75 -14.62 -17.17
N TYR A 51 -10.07 -13.34 -17.03
CA TYR A 51 -10.23 -12.69 -15.72
C TYR A 51 -11.69 -12.46 -15.34
N THR A 52 -12.64 -12.76 -16.23
CA THR A 52 -14.06 -12.54 -15.99
C THR A 52 -14.68 -13.79 -15.37
N PRO A 53 -15.20 -13.73 -14.12
CA PRO A 53 -15.85 -14.88 -13.52
C PRO A 53 -17.11 -15.28 -14.31
N GLN A 54 -17.39 -16.58 -14.38
CA GLN A 54 -18.64 -17.10 -14.96
C GLN A 54 -19.83 -16.46 -14.22
N GLY A 55 -20.65 -15.67 -14.92
CA GLY A 55 -21.78 -14.93 -14.34
C GLY A 55 -21.71 -13.40 -14.40
N GLY A 56 -20.67 -12.80 -15.01
CA GLY A 56 -20.69 -11.39 -15.39
C GLY A 56 -20.29 -10.38 -14.29
N GLY A 57 -19.49 -10.79 -13.31
CA GLY A 57 -18.92 -9.90 -12.29
C GLY A 57 -17.75 -9.05 -12.80
N PHE A 58 -17.37 -8.01 -12.05
CA PHE A 58 -16.13 -7.26 -12.32
C PHE A 58 -14.94 -8.22 -12.32
N ALA A 59 -14.22 -8.28 -13.43
CA ALA A 59 -12.98 -9.06 -13.54
C ALA A 59 -11.96 -8.55 -12.52
N LYS A 60 -11.58 -9.43 -11.58
CA LYS A 60 -10.61 -9.16 -10.51
C LYS A 60 -9.42 -10.07 -10.71
N ALA A 61 -8.22 -9.53 -10.59
CA ALA A 61 -7.00 -10.29 -10.80
C ALA A 61 -5.87 -9.80 -9.89
N HIS A 62 -4.92 -10.70 -9.64
CA HIS A 62 -3.64 -10.37 -9.03
C HIS A 62 -2.58 -10.40 -10.12
N PHE A 63 -1.66 -9.46 -10.05
CA PHE A 63 -0.57 -9.34 -10.98
C PHE A 63 0.74 -9.07 -10.26
N THR A 64 1.84 -9.56 -10.81
CA THR A 64 3.19 -9.20 -10.37
C THR A 64 3.66 -7.98 -11.15
N PHE A 65 4.05 -6.92 -10.45
CA PHE A 65 4.58 -5.70 -11.06
C PHE A 65 5.94 -5.97 -11.71
N VAL A 66 6.10 -5.57 -12.97
CA VAL A 66 7.39 -5.63 -13.68
C VAL A 66 7.98 -4.23 -13.80
N GLY A 67 7.23 -3.27 -14.35
CA GLY A 67 7.76 -1.92 -14.53
C GLY A 67 6.83 -0.98 -15.29
N VAL A 68 7.31 0.24 -15.52
CA VAL A 68 6.62 1.29 -16.28
C VAL A 68 7.58 1.86 -17.32
N ASN A 69 7.12 2.07 -18.55
CA ASN A 69 7.93 2.72 -19.60
C ASN A 69 7.68 4.24 -19.68
N SER A 70 8.50 4.91 -20.50
CA SER A 70 8.39 6.36 -20.77
C SER A 70 7.10 6.78 -21.48
N GLU A 71 6.37 5.84 -22.09
CA GLU A 71 5.12 6.08 -22.79
C GLU A 71 3.90 6.03 -21.85
N GLY A 72 4.12 5.76 -20.56
CA GLY A 72 3.03 5.66 -19.58
C GLY A 72 2.31 4.31 -19.61
N LYS A 73 2.97 3.25 -20.08
CA LYS A 73 2.50 1.86 -20.00
C LYS A 73 3.05 1.18 -18.77
N ILE A 74 2.23 0.33 -18.17
CA ILE A 74 2.63 -0.56 -17.09
C ILE A 74 2.66 -2.00 -17.59
N PHE A 75 3.72 -2.69 -17.22
CA PHE A 75 3.93 -4.10 -17.50
C PHE A 75 3.74 -4.89 -16.22
N VAL A 76 2.91 -5.92 -16.29
CA VAL A 76 2.62 -6.80 -15.18
C VAL A 76 2.52 -8.24 -15.68
N LYS A 77 2.74 -9.20 -14.79
CA LYS A 77 2.53 -10.62 -15.08
C LYS A 77 1.32 -11.16 -14.36
N ASP A 78 0.55 -12.02 -15.01
CA ASP A 78 -0.50 -12.77 -14.32
C ASP A 78 0.05 -14.04 -13.63
N LYS A 79 -0.85 -14.85 -13.07
CA LYS A 79 -0.50 -16.10 -12.38
C LYS A 79 0.14 -17.16 -13.29
N GLU A 80 -0.08 -17.07 -14.59
CA GLU A 80 0.48 -17.97 -15.60
C GLU A 80 1.79 -17.41 -16.18
N GLU A 81 2.35 -16.36 -15.57
CA GLU A 81 3.54 -15.64 -16.02
C GLU A 81 3.38 -14.97 -17.39
N ASN A 82 2.14 -14.78 -17.86
CA ASN A 82 1.89 -14.04 -19.09
C ASN A 82 2.19 -12.55 -18.87
N LEU A 83 3.01 -11.97 -19.74
CA LEU A 83 3.30 -10.54 -19.71
C LEU A 83 2.14 -9.75 -20.33
N LEU A 84 1.62 -8.80 -19.57
CA LEU A 84 0.50 -7.96 -19.96
C LEU A 84 0.88 -6.49 -19.89
N GLU A 85 0.32 -5.72 -20.82
CA GLU A 85 0.49 -4.27 -20.91
C GLU A 85 -0.83 -3.55 -20.64
N PHE A 86 -0.78 -2.50 -19.81
CA PHE A 86 -1.91 -1.60 -19.56
C PHE A 86 -1.49 -0.13 -19.65
N GLU A 87 -2.47 0.75 -19.83
CA GLU A 87 -2.27 2.19 -19.57
C GLU A 87 -2.06 2.41 -18.08
N PHE A 88 -0.89 2.93 -17.69
CA PHE A 88 -0.50 3.06 -16.28
C PHE A 88 -1.55 3.80 -15.46
N TYR A 89 -2.02 4.96 -15.95
CA TYR A 89 -3.02 5.77 -15.26
C TYR A 89 -4.37 5.05 -15.07
N ARG A 90 -4.79 4.24 -16.05
CA ARG A 90 -6.05 3.47 -15.95
C ARG A 90 -5.91 2.31 -14.98
N PHE A 91 -4.74 1.68 -14.98
CA PHE A 91 -4.43 0.57 -14.11
C PHE A 91 -4.35 0.99 -12.63
N ILE A 92 -3.55 2.01 -12.28
CA ILE A 92 -3.37 2.42 -10.88
C ILE A 92 -4.68 2.90 -10.23
N LYS A 93 -5.62 3.43 -11.03
CA LYS A 93 -6.95 3.82 -10.57
C LYS A 93 -7.79 2.64 -10.08
N LYS A 94 -7.48 1.44 -10.55
CA LYS A 94 -8.22 0.21 -10.36
C LYS A 94 -7.39 -0.88 -9.66
N SER A 95 -6.21 -0.51 -9.14
CA SER A 95 -5.28 -1.45 -8.54
C SER A 95 -4.72 -0.94 -7.21
N LYS A 96 -4.44 -1.87 -6.30
CA LYS A 96 -3.71 -1.64 -5.03
C LYS A 96 -2.46 -2.50 -5.01
N ASN A 97 -1.39 -1.98 -4.39
CA ASN A 97 -0.17 -2.75 -4.16
C ASN A 97 -0.23 -3.39 -2.77
N GLU A 98 -0.48 -4.69 -2.74
CA GLU A 98 -0.62 -5.45 -1.50
C GLU A 98 0.72 -5.65 -0.80
N SER A 99 1.79 -5.84 -1.58
CA SER A 99 3.15 -5.94 -1.04
C SER A 99 3.56 -4.64 -0.32
N LEU A 100 3.26 -3.47 -0.91
CA LEU A 100 3.50 -2.18 -0.26
C LEU A 100 2.67 -2.01 1.00
N ALA A 101 1.38 -2.34 0.95
CA ALA A 101 0.51 -2.26 2.13
C ALA A 101 1.06 -3.11 3.28
N ASN A 102 1.54 -4.33 2.98
CA ASN A 102 2.17 -5.20 3.96
C ASN A 102 3.47 -4.61 4.52
N ARG A 103 4.34 -4.06 3.67
CA ARG A 103 5.56 -3.35 4.13
C ARG A 103 5.22 -2.22 5.10
N MET A 104 4.20 -1.42 4.77
CA MET A 104 3.76 -0.33 5.65
C MET A 104 3.21 -0.81 6.99
N VAL A 105 2.54 -1.97 7.03
CA VAL A 105 2.08 -2.58 8.29
C VAL A 105 3.26 -3.10 9.11
N GLN A 106 4.23 -3.77 8.48
CA GLN A 106 5.45 -4.25 9.13
C GLN A 106 6.27 -3.10 9.72
N ASP A 107 6.40 -1.99 8.98
CA ASP A 107 7.10 -0.80 9.48
C ASP A 107 6.41 -0.19 10.70
N ARG A 108 5.07 -0.19 10.74
CA ARG A 108 4.31 0.26 11.92
C ARG A 108 4.50 -0.67 13.10
N LEU A 109 4.48 -1.98 12.87
CA LEU A 109 4.71 -2.99 13.92
C LEU A 109 6.09 -2.79 14.56
N LYS A 110 7.14 -2.67 13.74
CA LYS A 110 8.51 -2.42 14.20
C LYS A 110 8.63 -1.14 15.04
N ARG A 111 7.94 -0.07 14.66
CA ARG A 111 7.91 1.18 15.45
C ARG A 111 7.27 0.99 16.82
N THR A 112 6.20 0.20 16.89
CA THR A 112 5.55 -0.15 18.16
C THR A 112 6.47 -0.99 19.04
N GLU A 113 7.16 -1.98 18.48
CA GLU A 113 8.13 -2.82 19.21
C GLU A 113 9.26 -1.97 19.79
N ASN A 114 9.85 -1.08 19.00
CA ASN A 114 10.88 -0.15 19.47
C ASN A 114 10.38 0.76 20.62
N TYR A 115 9.12 1.20 20.55
CA TYR A 115 8.53 2.01 21.63
C TYR A 115 8.35 1.19 22.91
N MET A 116 7.88 -0.05 22.81
CA MET A 116 7.74 -0.95 23.95
C MET A 116 9.08 -1.27 24.60
N GLU A 117 10.13 -1.48 23.80
CA GLU A 117 11.50 -1.67 24.28
C GLU A 117 12.00 -0.43 25.04
N LEU A 118 11.78 0.77 24.50
CA LEU A 118 12.11 2.02 25.18
C LEU A 118 11.38 2.15 26.53
N MET A 119 10.08 1.83 26.57
CA MET A 119 9.29 1.87 27.81
C MET A 119 9.77 0.85 28.83
N LYS A 120 10.14 -0.35 28.39
CA LYS A 120 10.70 -1.38 29.26
C LYS A 120 12.03 -0.92 29.86
N ASN A 121 12.92 -0.36 29.04
CA ASN A 121 14.21 0.17 29.51
C ASN A 121 14.02 1.34 30.47
N PHE A 122 13.06 2.23 30.20
CA PHE A 122 12.71 3.31 31.11
C PHE A 122 12.20 2.80 32.46
N GLN A 123 11.32 1.80 32.46
CA GLN A 123 10.81 1.20 33.69
C GLN A 123 11.93 0.55 34.50
N ILE A 124 12.82 -0.21 33.85
CA ILE A 124 13.99 -0.82 34.51
C ILE A 124 14.85 0.26 35.16
N SER A 125 15.24 1.31 34.42
CA SER A 125 16.03 2.40 34.98
C SER A 125 15.30 3.16 36.09
N PHE A 126 13.98 3.29 36.01
CA PHE A 126 13.17 3.91 37.06
C PHE A 126 13.14 3.04 38.32
N ASP A 127 12.93 1.73 38.19
CA ASP A 127 12.92 0.78 39.29
C ASP A 127 14.30 0.72 39.96
N GLU A 128 15.38 0.66 39.17
CA GLU A 128 16.77 0.72 39.66
C GLU A 128 17.06 2.03 40.42
N LEU A 129 16.56 3.17 39.91
CA LEU A 129 16.69 4.45 40.62
C LEU A 129 15.87 4.45 41.91
N GLN A 130 14.68 3.87 41.92
CA GLN A 130 13.84 3.78 43.12
C GLN A 130 14.43 2.84 44.18
N GLU A 131 15.05 1.74 43.76
CA GLU A 131 15.76 0.80 44.63
C GLU A 131 17.06 1.39 45.18
N ALA A 132 17.80 2.16 44.38
CA ALA A 132 19.00 2.86 44.82
C ALA A 132 18.72 4.07 45.72
N ASP A 133 17.53 4.69 45.58
CA ASP A 133 17.09 5.88 46.32
C ASP A 133 16.26 5.47 47.57
N GLU A 134 16.82 4.65 48.47
CA GLU A 134 16.29 4.32 49.82
C GLU A 134 16.12 5.60 50.70
N HIS A 135 15.27 6.54 50.28
CA HIS A 135 15.02 7.79 50.96
C HIS A 135 13.51 8.03 51.13
N PRO A 136 12.98 8.05 52.38
CA PRO A 136 11.55 8.11 52.67
C PRO A 136 10.89 9.48 52.39
N LYS A 137 11.56 10.41 51.70
CA LYS A 137 11.09 11.81 51.57
C LYS A 137 10.39 12.15 50.25
N ARG A 138 10.36 11.25 49.26
CA ARG A 138 9.80 11.57 47.92
C ARG A 138 8.40 11.02 47.63
N LEU A 139 8.00 9.92 48.26
CA LEU A 139 6.62 9.46 48.22
C LEU A 139 5.87 10.20 49.33
N GLY A 140 5.10 11.21 48.94
CA GLY A 140 4.46 12.19 49.84
C GLY A 140 3.94 11.58 51.15
N GLN A 141 4.16 12.32 52.24
CA GLN A 141 3.74 11.96 53.59
C GLN A 141 2.36 11.28 53.56
N LYS A 142 2.29 10.03 54.03
CA LYS A 142 1.03 9.44 54.44
C LYS A 142 0.50 10.30 55.57
N ASN A 143 -0.43 11.18 55.25
CA ASN A 143 -1.18 11.93 56.24
C ASN A 143 -1.79 10.91 57.20
N SER A 144 -1.36 11.02 58.46
CA SER A 144 -1.82 10.22 59.59
C SER A 144 -3.20 10.69 60.02
#